data_AF-A0A4R1TZC4-F1
#
_entry.id   AF-A0A4R1TZC4-F1
#
_cell.length_a   1.000
_cell.length_b   1.000
_cell.length_c   1.000
_cell.angle_alpha   90.00
_cell.angle_beta   90.00
_cell.angle_gamma   90.00
#
_symmetry.space_group_name_H-M   'P 1'
#
loop_
_entity.id
_entity.type
_entity.pdbx_description
1 polymer ?
#
loop_
_entity_poly.entity_id
_entity_poly.type
_entity_poly.pdbx_seq_one_letter_code
_entity_poly.pdbx_strand_id
1 'polypeptide(L)' 'MPHVLVSVVAGHPLGARRALAARIVAAVTDTLDSEVDEVSVAIREVPANDWMAAVYAPEIVAHEDLLFKRPGYGPLAQQS' A
#
# COMPACT_ATOMS: atom_id res chain seq x y z
N MET A 1 -7.24 0.96 16.24
CA MET A 1 -6.74 2.10 15.44
C MET A 1 -5.72 1.72 14.35
N PRO A 2 -6.16 1.10 13.23
CA PRO A 2 -5.30 0.78 12.09
C PRO A 2 -4.97 2.00 11.20
N HIS A 3 -3.76 2.03 10.65
CA HIS A 3 -3.37 2.97 9.60
C HIS A 3 -2.86 2.22 8.37
N VAL A 4 -3.32 2.61 7.18
CA VAL A 4 -2.87 2.06 5.90
C VAL A 4 -2.34 3.18 5.01
N LEU A 5 -1.09 3.06 4.59
CA LEU A 5 -0.51 3.87 3.53
C LEU A 5 -0.42 3.04 2.24
N VAL A 6 -1.02 3.53 1.17
CA VAL A 6 -0.87 2.94 -0.17
C VAL A 6 0.00 3.86 -1.01
N SER A 7 1.22 3.41 -1.31
CA SER A 7 2.06 3.97 -2.37
C SER A 7 1.64 3.37 -3.71
N VAL A 8 1.39 4.20 -4.72
CA VAL A 8 1.09 3.78 -6.09
C VAL A 8 1.87 4.58 -7.12
N VAL A 9 2.10 4.01 -8.30
CA VAL A 9 2.65 4.78 -9.43
C VAL A 9 1.63 5.83 -9.87
N ALA A 10 2.08 7.04 -10.19
CA ALA A 10 1.21 8.15 -10.59
C ALA A 10 0.40 7.83 -11.87
N GLY A 11 -0.86 8.28 -11.89
CA GLY A 11 -1.75 8.14 -13.05
C GLY A 11 -3.17 7.66 -12.72
N HIS A 12 -3.54 7.55 -11.44
CA HIS A 12 -4.85 7.04 -11.03
C HIS A 12 -5.83 8.18 -10.75
N PRO A 13 -7.01 8.26 -11.38
CA PRO A 13 -7.98 9.32 -11.10
C PRO A 13 -8.43 9.36 -9.62
N LEU A 14 -8.78 10.55 -9.11
CA LEU A 14 -9.22 10.73 -7.71
C LEU A 14 -10.39 9.82 -7.32
N GLY A 15 -11.35 9.60 -8.22
CA GLY A 15 -12.48 8.70 -7.99
C GLY A 15 -12.05 7.25 -7.71
N ALA A 16 -11.07 6.74 -8.47
CA ALA A 16 -10.51 5.41 -8.26
C ALA A 16 -9.79 5.30 -6.92
N ARG A 17 -9.03 6.34 -6.52
CA ARG A 17 -8.35 6.38 -5.21
C ARG A 17 -9.35 6.41 -4.04
N ARG A 18 -10.43 7.19 -4.15
CA ARG A 18 -11.52 7.21 -3.15
C ARG A 18 -12.21 5.84 -3.03
N ALA A 19 -12.50 5.20 -4.16
CA ALA A 19 -13.08 3.86 -4.17
C ALA A 19 -12.15 2.82 -3.54
N LEU A 20 -10.84 2.90 -3.79
CA LEU A 20 -9.84 2.04 -3.15
C LEU A 20 -9.80 2.26 -1.64
N ALA A 21 -9.77 3.52 -1.17
CA ALA A 21 -9.76 3.82 0.26
C ALA A 21 -10.98 3.23 0.99
N ALA A 22 -12.18 3.37 0.41
CA ALA A 22 -13.40 2.79 0.99
C ALA A 22 -13.33 1.26 1.09
N ARG A 23 -12.77 0.59 0.07
CA ARG A 23 -12.59 -0.88 0.08
C ARG A 23 -11.55 -1.35 1.09
N ILE A 24 -10.50 -0.56 1.31
CA ILE A 24 -9.48 -0.86 2.33
C ILE A 24 -10.08 -0.72 3.72
N VAL A 25 -10.84 0.36 3.98
CA VAL A 25 -11.53 0.55 5.28
C VAL A 25 -12.41 -0.65 5.57
N ALA A 26 -13.28 -1.04 4.63
CA ALA A 26 -14.14 -2.22 4.79
C ALA A 26 -13.33 -3.50 5.07
N ALA A 27 -12.29 -3.78 4.28
CA ALA A 27 -11.46 -4.96 4.50
C ALA A 27 -10.79 -4.97 5.88
N VAL A 28 -10.30 -3.81 6.35
CA VAL A 28 -9.67 -3.68 7.66
C VAL A 28 -10.68 -3.87 8.79
N THR A 29 -11.84 -3.20 8.73
CA THR A 29 -12.87 -3.34 9.77
C THR A 29 -13.40 -4.76 9.83
N ASP A 30 -13.65 -5.40 8.68
CA ASP A 30 -14.19 -6.76 8.60
C ASP A 30 -13.23 -7.84 9.10
N THR A 31 -11.91 -7.60 8.97
CA THR A 31 -10.89 -8.61 9.31
C THR A 31 -10.27 -8.42 10.69
N LEU A 32 -10.17 -7.17 11.16
CA LEU A 32 -9.52 -6.82 12.42
C LEU A 32 -10.50 -6.39 13.51
N ASP A 33 -11.82 -6.52 13.28
CA ASP A 33 -12.90 -6.14 14.22
C ASP A 33 -12.71 -4.72 14.76
N SER A 34 -12.34 -3.81 13.85
CA SER A 34 -12.06 -2.39 14.16
C SER A 34 -13.25 -1.52 13.77
N GLU A 35 -13.47 -0.44 14.52
CA GLU A 35 -14.47 0.56 14.17
C GLU A 35 -14.01 1.43 12.98
N VAL A 36 -14.97 1.91 12.17
CA VAL A 36 -14.67 2.68 10.95
C VAL A 36 -13.91 3.98 11.25
N ASP A 37 -14.24 4.64 12.36
CA ASP A 37 -13.63 5.90 12.79
C ASP A 37 -12.20 5.73 13.35
N GLU A 38 -11.82 4.50 13.67
CA GLU A 38 -10.45 4.15 14.09
C GLU A 38 -9.50 3.85 12.92
N VAL A 39 -10.01 3.73 11.69
CA VAL A 39 -9.22 3.38 10.51
C VAL A 39 -8.88 4.63 9.71
N SER A 40 -7.59 4.83 9.42
CA SER A 40 -7.13 5.89 8.53
C SER A 40 -6.42 5.31 7.31
N VAL A 41 -6.70 5.87 6.12
CA VAL A 41 -6.08 5.45 4.86
C VAL A 41 -5.52 6.66 4.12
N ALA A 42 -4.22 6.60 3.80
CA ALA A 42 -3.55 7.56 2.93
C ALA A 42 -3.15 6.89 1.62
N ILE A 43 -3.35 7.57 0.49
CA ILE A 43 -2.92 7.09 -0.83
C ILE A 43 -2.05 8.16 -1.45
N ARG A 44 -0.79 7.83 -1.73
CA ARG A 44 0.17 8.72 -2.36
C ARG A 44 0.60 8.20 -3.73
N GLU A 45 0.69 9.11 -4.68
CA GLU A 45 1.19 8.82 -6.03
C GLU A 45 2.67 9.16 -6.11
N VAL A 46 3.44 8.27 -6.74
CA VAL A 46 4.89 8.38 -6.93
C VAL A 46 5.21 8.23 -8.42
N PRO A 47 6.02 9.11 -9.02
CA PRO A 47 6.46 8.93 -10.40
C PRO A 47 7.16 7.57 -10.61
N ALA A 48 6.92 6.91 -11.74
CA ALA A 48 7.45 5.57 -11.99
C ALA A 48 9.00 5.53 -11.96
N ASN A 49 9.63 6.59 -12.45
CA ASN A 49 11.08 6.81 -12.44
C ASN A 49 11.67 6.95 -11.02
N ASP A 50 10.85 7.37 -10.05
CA ASP A 50 11.28 7.55 -8.67
C ASP A 50 10.95 6.34 -7.78
N TRP A 51 10.14 5.39 -8.29
CA TRP A 51 9.58 4.28 -7.51
C TRP A 51 10.64 3.48 -6.74
N MET A 52 11.75 3.17 -7.40
CA MET A 52 12.80 2.35 -6.77
C MET A 52 13.45 3.04 -5.59
N ALA A 53 13.69 4.35 -5.69
CA ALA A 53 14.33 5.14 -4.65
C ALA A 53 13.35 5.58 -3.55
N ALA A 54 12.10 5.89 -3.91
CA ALA A 54 11.11 6.45 -3.00
C ALA A 54 10.25 5.39 -2.29
N VAL A 55 10.08 4.20 -2.87
CA VAL A 55 9.20 3.15 -2.32
C VAL A 55 9.95 1.83 -2.18
N TYR A 56 10.55 1.31 -3.25
CA TYR A 56 11.09 -0.04 -3.24
C TYR A 56 12.17 -0.24 -2.17
N ALA A 57 13.23 0.57 -2.21
CA ALA A 57 14.31 0.47 -1.25
C ALA A 57 13.87 0.82 0.19
N PRO A 58 13.26 1.99 0.46
CA PRO A 58 12.99 2.41 1.83
C PRO A 58 11.75 1.77 2.46
N GLU A 59 10.78 1.28 1.69
CA GLU A 59 9.52 0.76 2.26
C GLU A 59 9.32 -0.74 2.04
N ILE A 60 9.83 -1.30 0.93
CA ILE A 60 9.67 -2.74 0.64
C ILE A 60 10.88 -3.52 1.13
N VAL A 61 12.10 -3.12 0.75
CA VAL A 61 13.33 -3.83 1.14
C VAL A 61 13.65 -3.63 2.63
N ALA A 62 13.56 -2.39 3.13
CA ALA A 62 13.87 -2.09 4.52
C ALA A 62 12.92 -2.73 5.54
N HIS A 63 11.76 -3.19 5.09
CA HIS A 63 10.72 -3.81 5.93
C HIS A 63 10.30 -5.17 5.38
N GLU A 64 11.24 -5.94 4.80
CA GLU A 64 10.95 -7.26 4.23
C GLU A 64 10.27 -8.20 5.25
N ASP A 65 10.65 -8.11 6.52
CA ASP A 65 10.10 -8.90 7.63
C ASP A 65 8.60 -8.64 7.87
N LEU A 66 8.08 -7.49 7.44
CA LEU A 66 6.68 -7.12 7.53
C LEU A 66 5.87 -7.45 6.27
N LEU A 67 6.50 -8.02 5.23
CA LEU A 67 5.83 -8.37 3.99
C LEU A 67 5.09 -9.70 4.10
N PHE A 68 3.76 -9.63 4.29
CA PHE A 68 2.86 -10.78 4.13
C PHE A 68 2.66 -11.17 2.65
N LYS A 69 3.05 -10.31 1.70
CA LYS A 69 3.05 -10.58 0.26
C LYS A 69 4.25 -9.89 -0.42
N ARG A 70 5.14 -10.68 -1.02
CA ARG A 70 6.31 -10.18 -1.75
C ARG A 70 5.94 -9.56 -3.11
N PRO A 71 6.71 -8.57 -3.62
CA PRO A 71 6.53 -8.07 -4.99
C PRO A 71 6.90 -9.14 -6.02
N GLY A 72 6.32 -9.06 -7.22
CA GLY A 72 6.73 -9.87 -8.37
C GLY A 72 7.85 -9.23 -9.21
N TYR A 73 8.57 -8.26 -8.65
CA TYR A 73 9.59 -7.47 -9.34
C TYR A 73 10.72 -7.07 -8.39
N GLY A 74 11.86 -6.68 -8.99
CA GLY A 74 13.07 -6.29 -8.26
C GLY A 74 13.74 -7.44 -7.50
N PRO A 75 14.79 -7.15 -6.71
CA PRO A 75 15.56 -8.13 -5.93
C PRO A 75 14.76 -9.09 -5.04
N LEU A 76 13.62 -8.67 -4.48
CA LEU A 76 12.75 -9.49 -3.62
C LEU A 76 11.68 -10.30 -4.38
N ALA A 77 11.68 -10.27 -5.71
CA ALA A 77 10.83 -11.16 -6.48
C ALA A 77 11.19 -12.61 -6.14
N GLN A 78 10.20 -13.41 -5.74
CA GLN A 78 10.41 -14.85 -5.57
C GLN A 78 10.85 -15.41 -6.93
N GLN A 79 12.04 -16.01 -6.96
CA GLN A 79 12.46 -16.80 -8.11
C GLN A 79 11.57 -18.05 -8.14
N SER A 80 10.83 -18.21 -9.24
CA SER A 80 10.07 -19.41 -9.55
C SER A 80 10.97 -20.64 -9.61
#